data_AF-A0A3D3JTG0-F1
#
_entry.id   AF-A0A3D3JTG0-F1
#
_cell.length_a   1.000
_cell.length_b   1.000
_cell.length_c   1.000
_cell.angle_alpha   90.00
_cell.angle_beta   90.00
_cell.angle_gamma   90.00
#
_symmetry.space_group_name_H-M   'P 1'
#
loop_
_entity.id
_entity.type
_entity.pdbx_description
1 polymer ?
#
loop_
_entity_poly.entity_id
_entity_poly.type
_entity_poly.pdbx_seq_one_letter_code
_entity_poly.pdbx_strand_id
1 'polypeptide(L)'
;MKNHLLTIVFLISISLPQLSPAGENDVHAVINGVEFSTAFIIQRNPSPLHYWPKSAVSKKLEVTIDDWLVHQHAVEGRYDKEPEFQQLLEEQESYIAKKIRETLGR
;
A
#
# COMPACT_ATOMS: atom_id res chain seq x y z
N MET A 1 2.02 -43.08 -3.24
CA MET A 1 1.88 -41.70 -3.76
C MET A 1 2.71 -40.80 -2.86
N LYS A 2 3.77 -40.18 -3.39
CA LYS A 2 4.75 -39.42 -2.59
C LYS A 2 4.24 -38.00 -2.34
N ASN A 3 4.05 -37.65 -1.07
CA ASN A 3 3.75 -36.29 -0.66
C ASN A 3 5.03 -35.47 -0.75
N HIS A 4 5.11 -34.58 -1.75
CA HIS A 4 6.19 -33.60 -1.82
C HIS A 4 5.79 -32.40 -0.95
N LEU A 5 6.28 -32.41 0.29
CA LEU A 5 6.22 -31.26 1.18
C LEU A 5 7.17 -30.19 0.59
N LEU A 6 6.60 -29.14 0.01
CA LEU A 6 7.35 -28.02 -0.55
C LEU A 6 7.82 -27.13 0.60
N THR A 7 9.03 -27.37 1.11
CA THR A 7 9.65 -26.49 2.11
C THR A 7 10.15 -25.22 1.42
N ILE A 8 9.38 -24.13 1.52
CA ILE A 8 9.80 -22.80 1.10
C ILE A 8 10.77 -22.26 2.16
N VAL A 9 12.03 -22.06 1.78
CA VAL A 9 13.05 -21.45 2.65
C VAL A 9 13.02 -19.94 2.44
N PHE A 10 12.47 -19.20 3.41
CA PHE A 10 12.56 -17.74 3.48
C PHE A 10 13.93 -17.36 4.09
N LEU A 11 14.87 -16.89 3.26
CA LEU A 11 16.11 -16.27 3.73
C LEU A 11 15.87 -14.77 3.92
N ILE A 12 15.51 -14.36 5.13
CA ILE A 12 15.45 -12.94 5.51
C ILE A 12 16.86 -12.52 5.94
N SER A 13 17.64 -12.01 4.99
CA SER A 13 18.94 -11.41 5.24
C SER A 13 18.77 -10.03 5.90
N ILE A 14 18.64 -9.99 7.23
CA ILE A 14 18.59 -8.72 7.98
C ILE A 14 20.01 -8.15 8.06
N SER A 15 20.37 -7.31 7.09
CA SER A 15 21.60 -6.52 7.11
C SER A 15 21.37 -5.19 7.85
N LEU A 16 22.38 -4.74 8.60
CA LEU A 16 22.40 -3.54 9.46
C LEU A 16 21.72 -2.27 8.89
N PRO A 17 21.23 -1.36 9.75
CA PRO A 17 20.47 -0.17 9.34
C PRO A 17 21.38 0.82 8.61
N GLN A 18 21.37 0.77 7.28
CA GLN A 18 22.03 1.80 6.48
C GLN A 18 21.16 3.05 6.44
N LEU A 19 21.62 4.10 7.11
CA LEU A 19 21.15 5.50 6.97
C LEU A 19 21.36 6.07 5.56
N SER A 20 21.92 5.29 4.62
CA SER A 20 22.05 5.68 3.22
C SER A 20 20.68 5.95 2.60
N PRO A 21 20.55 6.95 1.74
CA PRO A 21 19.33 7.18 0.99
C PRO A 21 19.03 5.97 0.10
N ALA A 22 17.76 5.62 0.00
CA ALA A 22 17.29 4.73 -1.06
C ALA A 22 17.31 5.49 -2.39
N GLY A 23 17.76 4.84 -3.47
CA GLY A 23 17.56 5.38 -4.81
C GLY A 23 16.07 5.44 -5.12
N GLU A 24 15.62 6.51 -5.78
CA GLU A 24 14.20 6.75 -6.08
C GLU A 24 13.56 5.59 -6.87
N ASN A 25 14.34 4.93 -7.72
CA ASN A 25 13.90 3.82 -8.55
C ASN A 25 14.44 2.45 -8.07
N ASP A 26 15.01 2.38 -6.87
CA ASP A 26 15.44 1.08 -6.32
C ASP A 26 14.21 0.17 -6.17
N VAL A 27 14.24 -0.99 -6.81
CA VAL A 27 13.18 -2.02 -6.70
C VAL A 27 13.48 -2.89 -5.48
N HIS A 28 12.52 -2.97 -4.56
CA HIS A 28 12.66 -3.71 -3.31
C HIS A 28 11.94 -5.06 -3.33
N ALA A 29 10.89 -5.19 -4.13
CA ALA A 29 10.16 -6.43 -4.35
C ALA A 29 9.42 -6.42 -5.69
N VAL A 30 9.08 -7.61 -6.19
CA VAL A 30 8.18 -7.80 -7.34
C VAL A 30 7.12 -8.81 -6.94
N ILE A 31 5.84 -8.38 -6.90
CA ILE A 31 4.71 -9.23 -6.52
C ILE A 31 3.70 -9.24 -7.66
N ASN A 32 3.35 -10.43 -8.17
CA ASN A 32 2.42 -10.61 -9.28
C ASN A 32 2.74 -9.74 -10.52
N GLY A 33 4.03 -9.51 -10.80
CA GLY A 33 4.49 -8.67 -11.92
C GLY A 33 4.48 -7.17 -11.66
N VAL A 34 4.12 -6.71 -10.46
CA VAL A 34 4.19 -5.31 -10.04
C VAL A 34 5.45 -5.06 -9.23
N GLU A 35 6.21 -4.04 -9.63
CA GLU A 35 7.42 -3.62 -8.95
C GLU A 35 7.12 -2.66 -7.79
N PHE A 36 7.65 -2.97 -6.61
CA PHE A 36 7.59 -2.13 -5.42
C PHE A 36 8.91 -1.36 -5.31
N SER A 37 8.98 -0.25 -6.06
CA SER A 37 10.12 0.67 -6.02
C SER A 37 10.05 1.64 -4.84
N THR A 38 11.16 2.30 -4.53
CA THR A 38 11.17 3.40 -3.54
C THR A 38 10.09 4.44 -3.86
N ALA A 39 9.99 4.88 -5.13
CA ALA A 39 8.97 5.83 -5.57
C ALA A 39 7.55 5.33 -5.31
N PHE A 40 7.26 4.05 -5.60
CA PHE A 40 5.95 3.45 -5.33
C PHE A 40 5.62 3.48 -3.83
N ILE A 41 6.57 3.11 -2.99
CA ILE A 41 6.40 3.07 -1.53
C ILE A 41 6.18 4.48 -0.97
N ILE A 42 6.93 5.48 -1.47
CA ILE A 42 6.79 6.89 -1.09
C ILE A 42 5.42 7.45 -1.50
N GLN A 43 4.95 7.13 -2.72
CA GLN A 43 3.64 7.59 -3.19
C GLN A 43 2.50 7.13 -2.26
N ARG A 44 2.60 5.90 -1.73
CA ARG A 44 1.62 5.33 -0.81
C ARG A 44 1.81 5.77 0.64
N ASN A 45 3.01 6.20 0.99
CA ASN A 45 3.37 6.64 2.33
C ASN A 45 4.06 8.02 2.25
N PRO A 46 3.34 9.11 1.94
CA PRO A 46 3.98 10.42 1.82
C PRO A 46 4.65 10.82 3.14
N SER A 47 5.86 11.36 3.05
CA SER A 47 6.64 11.85 4.18
C SER A 47 7.16 13.24 3.88
N PRO A 48 7.28 14.12 4.90
CA PRO A 48 7.86 15.46 4.73
C PRO A 48 9.38 15.43 4.49
N LEU A 49 10.02 14.26 4.56
CA LEU A 49 11.46 14.13 4.36
C LEU A 49 11.85 14.30 2.89
N HIS A 50 12.89 15.11 2.64
CA HIS A 50 13.47 15.31 1.30
C HIS A 50 14.11 14.04 0.71
N TYR A 51 14.45 13.04 1.54
CA TYR A 51 14.95 11.75 1.11
C TYR A 51 14.47 10.64 2.05
N TRP A 52 14.38 9.41 1.55
CA TRP A 52 13.99 8.24 2.34
C TRP A 52 15.20 7.37 2.69
N PRO A 53 15.48 7.15 3.99
CA PRO A 53 16.47 6.17 4.41
C PRO A 53 16.05 4.76 3.98
N LYS A 54 16.98 3.92 3.54
CA LYS A 54 16.67 2.52 3.15
C LYS A 54 15.93 1.76 4.25
N SER A 55 16.31 1.95 5.52
CA SER A 55 15.61 1.34 6.65
C SER A 55 14.14 1.76 6.79
N ALA A 56 13.81 3.00 6.43
CA ALA A 56 12.43 3.49 6.43
C ALA A 56 11.63 2.86 5.27
N VAL A 57 12.25 2.74 4.10
CA VAL A 57 11.65 2.05 2.94
C VAL A 57 11.39 0.59 3.27
N SER A 58 12.38 -0.13 3.81
CA SER A 58 12.21 -1.53 4.20
C SER A 58 11.11 -1.73 5.24
N LYS A 59 10.98 -0.83 6.23
CA LYS A 59 9.92 -0.91 7.24
C LYS A 59 8.52 -0.67 6.64
N LYS A 60 8.43 0.11 5.56
CA LYS A 60 7.16 0.41 4.89
C LYS A 60 6.82 -0.58 3.77
N LEU A 61 7.80 -1.34 3.30
CA LEU A 61 7.61 -2.30 2.21
C LEU A 61 6.51 -3.31 2.52
N GLU A 62 6.57 -3.97 3.69
CA GLU A 62 5.60 -5.00 4.08
C GLU A 62 4.17 -4.45 4.14
N VAL A 63 3.97 -3.34 4.87
CA VAL A 63 2.65 -2.67 4.95
C VAL A 63 2.15 -2.23 3.57
N THR A 64 3.03 -1.74 2.70
CA THR A 64 2.66 -1.32 1.34
C THR A 64 2.24 -2.50 0.47
N ILE A 65 2.89 -3.65 0.62
CA ILE A 65 2.54 -4.89 -0.09
C ILE A 65 1.19 -5.41 0.43
N ASP A 66 0.98 -5.45 1.74
CA ASP A 66 -0.27 -5.92 2.35
C ASP A 66 -1.46 -5.06 1.91
N ASP A 67 -1.33 -3.73 2.00
CA ASP A 67 -2.36 -2.79 1.54
C ASP A 67 -2.66 -2.99 0.05
N TRP A 68 -1.62 -3.21 -0.76
CA TRP A 68 -1.79 -3.47 -2.19
C TRP A 68 -2.52 -4.78 -2.46
N LEU A 69 -2.17 -5.87 -1.75
CA LEU A 69 -2.82 -7.17 -1.88
C LEU A 69 -4.29 -7.12 -1.46
N VAL A 70 -4.61 -6.44 -0.36
CA VAL A 70 -6.00 -6.21 0.08
C VAL A 70 -6.78 -5.44 -0.97
N HIS A 71 -6.17 -4.39 -1.54
CA HIS A 71 -6.82 -3.61 -2.60
C HIS A 71 -7.06 -4.44 -3.87
N GLN A 72 -6.08 -5.25 -4.32
CA GLN A 72 -6.27 -6.15 -5.45
C GLN A 72 -7.40 -7.14 -5.18
N HIS A 73 -7.46 -7.73 -3.99
CA HIS A 73 -8.52 -8.66 -3.62
C HIS A 73 -9.90 -7.99 -3.65
N ALA A 74 -10.02 -6.75 -3.15
CA ALA A 74 -11.26 -5.98 -3.21
C ALA A 74 -11.69 -5.67 -4.64
N VAL A 75 -10.75 -5.32 -5.53
CA VAL A 75 -11.03 -5.05 -6.96
C VAL A 75 -11.46 -6.32 -7.69
N GLU A 76 -10.76 -7.43 -7.47
CA GLU A 76 -11.13 -8.74 -8.04
C GLU A 76 -12.50 -9.21 -7.55
N GLY A 77 -12.77 -9.03 -6.25
CA GLY A 77 -14.05 -9.30 -5.61
C GLY A 77 -15.17 -8.33 -6.02
N ARG A 78 -14.84 -7.23 -6.71
CA ARG A 78 -15.76 -6.15 -7.07
C ARG A 78 -16.49 -5.56 -5.88
N TYR A 79 -15.80 -5.43 -4.75
CA TYR A 79 -16.38 -4.88 -3.52
C TYR A 79 -16.77 -3.42 -3.71
N ASP A 80 -16.11 -2.73 -4.63
CA ASP A 80 -16.50 -1.41 -5.11
C ASP A 80 -17.92 -1.38 -5.69
N LYS A 81 -18.49 -2.50 -6.13
CA LYS A 81 -19.84 -2.59 -6.72
C LYS A 81 -20.88 -3.15 -5.76
N GLU A 82 -20.49 -3.48 -4.52
CA GLU A 82 -21.43 -3.97 -3.53
C GLU A 82 -22.39 -2.84 -3.11
N PRO A 83 -23.70 -3.11 -3.02
CA PRO A 83 -24.68 -2.08 -2.66
C PRO A 83 -24.38 -1.39 -1.34
N GLU A 84 -23.89 -2.14 -0.34
CA GLU A 84 -23.51 -1.59 0.97
C GLU A 84 -22.34 -0.62 0.87
N PHE A 85 -21.32 -0.95 0.06
CA PHE A 85 -20.18 -0.07 -0.17
C PHE A 85 -20.59 1.20 -0.93
N GLN A 86 -21.45 1.07 -1.94
CA GLN A 86 -21.98 2.21 -2.69
C GLN A 86 -22.81 3.14 -1.80
N GLN A 87 -23.66 2.59 -0.93
CA GLN A 87 -24.42 3.37 0.03
C GLN A 87 -23.52 4.16 0.99
N LEU A 88 -22.46 3.52 1.51
CA LEU A 88 -21.50 4.19 2.39
C LEU A 88 -20.78 5.36 1.69
N LEU A 89 -20.44 5.19 0.40
CA LEU A 89 -19.86 6.28 -0.40
C LEU A 89 -20.84 7.45 -0.56
N GLU A 90 -22.09 7.18 -0.93
CA GLU A 90 -23.12 8.22 -1.07
C GLU A 90 -23.36 8.98 0.25
N GLU A 91 -23.39 8.26 1.38
CA GLU A 91 -23.54 8.86 2.71
C GLU A 91 -22.36 9.79 3.05
N GLN A 92 -21.13 9.37 2.73
CA GLN A 92 -19.94 10.18 2.94
C GLN A 92 -19.94 11.44 2.06
N GLU A 93 -20.27 11.31 0.77
CA GLU A 93 -20.35 12.43 -0.16
C GLU A 93 -21.42 13.44 0.28
N SER A 94 -22.59 12.95 0.70
CA SER A 94 -23.67 13.77 1.25
C SER A 94 -23.23 14.52 2.50
N TYR A 95 -22.51 13.85 3.41
CA TYR A 95 -21.95 14.47 4.61
C TYR A 95 -20.99 15.62 4.27
N ILE A 96 -20.05 15.38 3.34
CA ILE A 96 -19.08 16.39 2.91
C ILE A 96 -19.79 17.58 2.26
N ALA A 97 -20.73 17.31 1.33
CA ALA A 97 -21.49 18.36 0.65
C ALA A 97 -22.29 19.22 1.64
N LYS A 98 -22.90 18.60 2.65
CA LYS A 98 -23.60 19.30 3.73
C LYS A 98 -22.66 20.23 4.50
N LYS A 99 -21.49 19.73 4.91
CA LYS A 99 -20.50 20.52 5.65
C LYS A 99 -19.97 21.71 4.85
N ILE A 100 -19.77 21.53 3.55
CA ILE A 100 -19.39 22.64 2.65
C ILE A 100 -20.49 23.70 2.62
N ARG A 101 -21.76 23.32 2.47
CA ARG A 101 -22.89 24.27 2.45
C ARG A 101 -23.03 25.06 3.74
N GLU A 102 -22.99 24.36 4.89
CA GLU A 102 -23.02 24.97 6.22
C GLU A 102 -21.89 26.00 6.40
N THR A 103 -20.68 25.67 5.93
CA THR A 103 -19.51 26.55 6.03
C THR A 103 -19.61 27.77 5.11
N LEU A 104 -20.20 27.60 3.92
CA LEU A 104 -20.36 28.67 2.94
C LEU A 104 -21.61 29.55 3.19
N GLY A 105 -22.38 29.30 4.24
CA GLY A 105 -23.56 30.09 4.60
C GLY A 105 -24.70 30.02 3.58
N ARG A 106 -24.82 28.90 2.85
CA ARG A 106 -25.94 28.62 1.93
C ARG A 106 -26.91 27.61 2.53
#